data_AF-A0A1C6FQM2-F1
#
_entry.id   AF-A0A1C6FQM2-F1
#
_cell.length_a   1.000
_cell.length_b   1.000
_cell.length_c   1.000
_cell.angle_alpha   90.00
_cell.angle_beta   90.00
_cell.angle_gamma   90.00
#
_symmetry.space_group_name_H-M   'P 1'
#
loop_
_entity.id
_entity.type
_entity.pdbx_description
1 polymer ?
#
loop_
_entity_poly.entity_id
_entity_poly.type
_entity_poly.pdbx_seq_one_letter_code
_entity_poly.pdbx_strand_id
1 'polypeptide(L)'
;MSLAGLERHLSPTPENIGAMAADAIESGSNSNGSWVKWSDGRLYQYGYAVPVTSDTGDITFEYPIPFVDTAPRPLISAMYSTVKDAVITYYAPTLTSFKVKCSRNDGTIINNLEQGISWLAIGRWQ
;
A
#
# COMPACT_ATOMS: atom_id res chain seq x y z
N MET A 1 14.39 56.14 -19.94
CA MET A 1 14.66 55.14 -18.89
C MET A 1 13.65 54.01 -19.10
N SER A 2 13.95 53.03 -19.97
CA SER A 2 13.03 51.92 -20.26
C SER A 2 13.46 50.67 -19.50
N LEU A 3 12.59 50.17 -18.62
CA LEU A 3 12.67 48.82 -18.09
C LEU A 3 12.39 47.84 -19.23
N ALA A 4 13.44 47.28 -19.80
CA ALA A 4 13.33 46.13 -20.69
C ALA A 4 14.29 45.06 -20.17
N GLY A 5 13.73 43.92 -19.77
CA GLY A 5 14.50 42.69 -19.56
C GLY A 5 14.48 42.18 -18.12
N LEU A 6 13.37 41.56 -17.73
CA LEU A 6 13.46 40.42 -16.80
C LEU A 6 12.28 39.46 -16.93
N GLU A 7 11.92 39.06 -18.14
CA GLU A 7 11.17 37.81 -18.32
C GLU A 7 12.15 36.69 -18.58
N ARG A 8 12.75 36.19 -17.49
CA ARG A 8 13.44 34.92 -17.50
C ARG A 8 12.37 33.83 -17.58
N HIS A 9 11.84 33.61 -18.77
CA HIS A 9 11.08 32.41 -19.09
C HIS A 9 12.08 31.25 -19.01
N LEU A 10 12.20 30.67 -17.82
CA LEU A 10 12.91 29.42 -17.61
C LEU A 10 12.06 28.33 -18.27
N SER A 11 12.19 28.20 -19.59
CA SER A 11 11.77 26.98 -20.26
C SER A 11 12.52 25.84 -19.59
N PRO A 12 11.84 24.84 -18.99
CA PRO A 12 12.53 23.71 -18.41
C PRO A 12 13.33 23.04 -19.52
N THR A 13 14.66 23.04 -19.40
CA THR A 13 15.52 22.27 -20.29
C THR A 13 15.30 20.78 -20.01
N PRO A 14 15.41 19.88 -21.01
CA PRO A 14 15.17 18.45 -20.84
C PRO A 14 16.02 17.80 -19.72
N GLU A 15 17.16 18.41 -19.38
CA GLU A 15 18.01 17.99 -18.27
C GLU A 15 17.35 18.16 -16.88
N ASN A 16 16.41 19.09 -16.72
CA ASN A 16 15.59 19.24 -15.50
C ASN A 16 14.37 18.29 -15.48
N ILE A 17 14.13 17.53 -16.54
CA ILE A 17 13.16 16.43 -16.58
C ILE A 17 13.85 15.08 -16.27
N GLY A 18 15.19 15.04 -16.32
CA GLY A 18 16.03 13.83 -16.28
C GLY A 18 16.26 13.18 -14.92
N ALA A 19 15.48 13.48 -13.88
CA ALA A 19 15.59 12.81 -12.57
C ALA A 19 14.24 12.57 -11.85
N MET A 20 13.11 12.92 -12.48
CA MET A 20 11.81 13.04 -11.77
C MET A 20 10.76 11.99 -12.16
N ALA A 21 11.04 11.09 -13.10
CA ALA A 21 10.17 9.95 -13.38
C ALA A 21 10.97 8.67 -13.17
N ALA A 22 10.82 8.04 -11.99
CA ALA A 22 11.10 6.62 -11.91
C ALA A 22 10.02 5.94 -12.76
N ASP A 23 10.41 5.37 -13.90
CA ASP A 23 9.47 4.59 -14.70
C ASP A 23 9.20 3.25 -14.02
N ALA A 24 7.95 2.78 -14.13
CA ALA A 24 7.61 1.41 -13.78
C ALA A 24 8.34 0.49 -14.77
N ILE A 25 9.21 -0.38 -14.27
CA ILE A 25 9.96 -1.33 -15.10
C ILE A 25 9.19 -2.61 -15.35
N GLU A 26 8.27 -2.95 -14.44
CA GLU A 26 7.48 -4.17 -14.50
C GLU A 26 6.24 -4.00 -13.62
N SER A 27 5.12 -4.56 -14.04
CA SER A 27 3.89 -4.61 -13.25
C SER A 27 3.15 -5.92 -13.51
N GLY A 28 2.31 -6.31 -12.56
CA GLY A 28 1.55 -7.55 -12.68
C GLY A 28 0.47 -7.66 -11.63
N SER A 29 -0.29 -8.75 -11.70
CA SER A 29 -1.32 -9.10 -10.73
C SER A 29 -1.46 -10.61 -10.60
N ASN A 30 -1.97 -11.04 -9.46
CA ASN A 30 -2.41 -12.41 -9.20
C ASN A 30 -3.64 -12.38 -8.27
N SER A 31 -4.06 -13.54 -7.75
CA SER A 31 -5.20 -13.64 -6.83
C SER A 31 -5.04 -12.84 -5.55
N ASN A 32 -3.80 -12.49 -5.16
CA ASN A 32 -3.49 -11.81 -3.92
C ASN A 32 -3.45 -10.28 -4.08
N GLY A 33 -3.44 -9.75 -5.32
CA GLY A 33 -3.43 -8.30 -5.58
C GLY A 33 -2.63 -7.93 -6.82
N SER A 34 -2.22 -6.67 -6.87
CA SER A 34 -1.43 -6.08 -7.96
C SER A 34 -0.14 -5.48 -7.44
N TRP A 35 0.85 -5.35 -8.32
CA TRP A 35 2.16 -4.82 -7.98
C TRP A 35 2.80 -4.03 -9.11
N VAL A 36 3.72 -3.13 -8.75
CA VAL A 36 4.52 -2.32 -9.66
C VAL A 36 5.96 -2.24 -9.11
N LYS A 37 6.93 -2.65 -9.93
CA LYS A 37 8.36 -2.45 -9.68
C LYS A 37 8.81 -1.18 -10.37
N TRP A 38 9.55 -0.36 -9.64
CA TRP A 38 10.12 0.89 -10.12
C TRP A 38 11.63 0.74 -10.32
N SER A 39 12.19 1.50 -11.26
CA SER A 39 13.63 1.48 -11.59
C SER A 39 14.54 1.84 -10.42
N ASP A 40 14.04 2.62 -9.46
CA ASP A 40 14.73 3.00 -8.23
C ASP A 40 14.75 1.91 -7.14
N GLY A 41 14.29 0.70 -7.47
CA GLY A 41 14.19 -0.45 -6.57
C GLY A 41 12.94 -0.46 -5.68
N ARG A 42 12.06 0.55 -5.75
CA ARG A 42 10.80 0.52 -5.01
C ARG A 42 9.84 -0.53 -5.57
N LEU A 43 9.11 -1.19 -4.67
CA LEU A 43 8.05 -2.14 -5.00
C LEU A 43 6.77 -1.68 -4.32
N TYR A 44 5.75 -1.41 -5.13
CA TYR A 44 4.42 -1.04 -4.65
C TYR A 44 3.51 -2.24 -4.83
N GLN A 45 2.83 -2.67 -3.79
CA GLN A 45 1.85 -3.75 -3.85
C GLN A 45 0.55 -3.29 -3.20
N TYR A 46 -0.58 -3.62 -3.80
CA TYR A 46 -1.89 -3.22 -3.30
C TYR A 46 -2.93 -4.29 -3.62
N GLY A 47 -3.98 -4.32 -2.82
CA GLY A 47 -5.04 -5.29 -2.98
C GLY A 47 -6.30 -4.91 -2.21
N TYR A 48 -7.33 -5.68 -2.50
CA TYR A 48 -8.63 -5.59 -1.84
C TYR A 48 -9.15 -7.01 -1.63
N ALA A 49 -9.70 -7.27 -0.46
CA ALA A 49 -10.45 -8.49 -0.22
C ALA A 49 -11.63 -8.20 0.71
N VAL A 50 -12.61 -9.09 0.67
CA VAL A 50 -13.73 -9.13 1.63
C VAL A 50 -13.62 -10.43 2.43
N PRO A 51 -12.62 -10.53 3.32
CA PRO A 51 -12.46 -11.70 4.17
C PRO A 51 -13.57 -11.77 5.21
N VAL A 52 -13.88 -13.00 5.61
CA VAL A 52 -14.60 -13.29 6.85
C VAL A 52 -13.55 -13.56 7.92
N THR A 53 -13.59 -12.82 9.04
CA THR A 53 -12.64 -13.05 10.14
C THR A 53 -12.81 -14.44 10.73
N SER A 54 -11.69 -15.10 11.07
CA SER A 54 -11.70 -16.39 11.76
C SER A 54 -12.34 -16.29 13.16
N ASP A 55 -12.48 -17.43 13.84
CA ASP A 55 -12.86 -17.48 15.26
C ASP A 55 -11.87 -16.79 16.21
N THR A 56 -10.67 -16.46 15.72
CA THR A 56 -9.66 -15.66 16.43
C THR A 56 -9.62 -14.20 15.99
N GLY A 57 -10.50 -13.80 15.06
CA GLY A 57 -10.58 -12.45 14.51
C GLY A 57 -9.46 -12.10 13.54
N ASP A 58 -8.67 -13.08 13.10
CA ASP A 58 -7.45 -12.88 12.31
C ASP A 58 -7.69 -13.15 10.83
N ILE A 59 -7.06 -12.34 9.99
CA ILE A 59 -7.00 -12.50 8.55
C ILE A 59 -5.54 -12.38 8.13
N THR A 60 -5.07 -13.31 7.30
CA THR A 60 -3.73 -13.22 6.69
C THR A 60 -3.87 -12.75 5.25
N PHE A 61 -3.11 -11.73 4.90
CA PHE A 61 -2.97 -11.23 3.54
C PHE A 61 -1.58 -11.57 3.03
N GLU A 62 -1.52 -12.24 1.89
CA GLU A 62 -0.27 -12.50 1.19
C GLU A 62 0.00 -11.38 0.18
N TYR A 63 1.27 -11.01 0.03
CA TYR A 63 1.66 -10.10 -1.03
C TYR A 63 1.74 -10.86 -2.38
N PRO A 64 1.43 -10.21 -3.52
CA PRO A 64 1.58 -10.80 -4.83
C PRO A 64 2.98 -11.37 -5.11
N ILE A 65 4.03 -10.67 -4.66
CA ILE A 65 5.43 -11.09 -4.73
C ILE A 65 6.17 -10.73 -3.42
N PRO A 66 7.27 -11.41 -3.06
CA PRO A 66 8.01 -11.09 -1.84
C PRO A 66 8.76 -9.75 -1.94
N PHE A 67 8.88 -9.06 -0.79
CA PHE A 67 9.86 -8.00 -0.57
C PHE A 67 11.24 -8.59 -0.23
N VAL A 68 12.34 -7.85 -0.45
CA VAL A 68 13.71 -8.40 -0.28
C VAL A 68 14.49 -7.90 0.95
N ASP A 69 14.16 -6.74 1.49
CA ASP A 69 14.97 -6.07 2.53
C ASP A 69 14.23 -6.05 3.88
N THR A 70 13.25 -5.15 4.00
CA THR A 70 12.50 -4.93 5.23
C THR A 70 11.02 -5.25 5.01
N ALA A 71 10.40 -5.92 5.98
CA ALA A 71 8.96 -6.15 5.97
C ALA A 71 8.22 -4.79 5.94
N PRO A 72 7.37 -4.54 4.93
CA PRO A 72 6.72 -3.24 4.80
C PRO A 72 5.69 -3.03 5.90
N ARG A 73 5.35 -1.76 6.14
CA ARG A 73 4.22 -1.37 7.00
C ARG A 73 3.03 -1.03 6.12
N PRO A 74 2.06 -1.93 5.94
CA PRO A 74 0.93 -1.68 5.06
C PRO A 74 0.05 -0.56 5.61
N LEU A 75 -0.37 0.33 4.73
CA LEU A 75 -1.51 1.20 4.96
C LEU A 75 -2.77 0.38 4.70
N ILE A 76 -3.71 0.39 5.64
CA ILE A 76 -4.96 -0.35 5.54
C ILE A 76 -6.13 0.62 5.65
N SER A 77 -7.16 0.37 4.85
CA SER A 77 -8.44 1.07 4.94
C SER A 77 -9.59 0.07 4.93
N ALA A 78 -10.54 0.29 5.84
CA ALA A 78 -11.82 -0.41 5.91
C ALA A 78 -12.85 0.38 5.08
N MET A 79 -13.55 -0.26 4.16
CA MET A 79 -14.50 0.46 3.29
C MET A 79 -15.90 0.60 3.91
N TYR A 80 -16.37 -0.40 4.67
CA TYR A 80 -17.68 -0.41 5.32
C TYR A 80 -17.72 -1.47 6.42
N SER A 81 -18.21 -1.14 7.62
CA SER A 81 -18.43 -2.10 8.71
C SER A 81 -19.90 -2.10 9.11
N THR A 82 -20.50 -3.28 9.22
CA THR A 82 -21.82 -3.47 9.84
C THR A 82 -21.75 -3.44 11.36
N VAL A 83 -20.53 -3.52 11.92
CA VAL A 83 -20.27 -3.49 13.35
C VAL A 83 -19.82 -2.09 13.75
N LYS A 84 -20.59 -1.48 14.65
CA LYS A 84 -20.25 -0.20 15.27
C LYS A 84 -18.92 -0.31 16.01
N ASP A 85 -18.10 0.74 15.92
CA ASP A 85 -16.82 0.88 16.63
C ASP A 85 -15.79 -0.21 16.27
N ALA A 86 -15.91 -0.81 15.07
CA ALA A 86 -14.93 -1.74 14.56
C ALA A 86 -13.60 -1.05 14.24
N VAL A 87 -12.52 -1.65 14.70
CA VAL A 87 -11.14 -1.25 14.53
C VAL A 87 -10.42 -2.36 13.79
N ILE A 88 -9.69 -1.97 12.75
CA ILE A 88 -8.83 -2.87 11.99
C ILE A 88 -7.39 -2.54 12.31
N THR A 89 -6.65 -3.51 12.81
CA THR A 89 -5.24 -3.36 13.17
C THR A 89 -4.40 -4.36 12.39
N TYR A 90 -3.37 -3.88 11.68
CA TYR A 90 -2.37 -4.76 11.10
C TYR A 90 -1.31 -5.13 12.12
N TYR A 91 -0.75 -6.33 11.99
CA TYR A 91 0.34 -6.78 12.82
C TYR A 91 1.15 -7.89 12.13
N ALA A 92 2.29 -8.24 12.73
CA ALA A 92 3.20 -9.30 12.26
C ALA A 92 3.52 -9.22 10.75
N PRO A 93 3.97 -8.06 10.22
CA PRO A 93 4.37 -7.99 8.82
C PRO A 93 5.63 -8.86 8.58
N THR A 94 5.63 -9.59 7.48
CA THR A 94 6.77 -10.34 6.95
C THR A 94 7.10 -9.84 5.54
N LEU A 95 8.11 -10.44 4.91
CA LEU A 95 8.44 -10.15 3.51
C LEU A 95 7.38 -10.67 2.51
N THR A 96 6.52 -11.60 2.93
CA THR A 96 5.54 -12.29 2.07
C THR A 96 4.09 -12.04 2.47
N SER A 97 3.85 -11.52 3.67
CA SER A 97 2.48 -11.40 4.20
C SER A 97 2.37 -10.36 5.31
N PHE A 98 1.15 -10.07 5.71
CA PHE A 98 0.82 -9.40 6.96
C PHE A 98 -0.47 -9.98 7.52
N LYS A 99 -0.70 -9.77 8.82
CA LYS A 99 -1.95 -10.14 9.47
C LYS A 99 -2.75 -8.91 9.83
N VAL A 100 -4.05 -9.10 9.85
CA VAL A 100 -5.03 -8.10 10.26
C VAL A 100 -5.92 -8.70 11.32
N LYS A 101 -6.23 -7.91 12.34
CA LYS A 101 -7.17 -8.24 13.40
C LYS A 101 -8.32 -7.24 13.40
N CYS A 102 -9.54 -7.76 13.50
CA CYS A 102 -10.72 -6.94 13.73
C CYS A 102 -11.13 -7.00 15.20
N SER A 103 -11.25 -5.85 15.83
CA SER A 103 -11.70 -5.72 17.22
C SER A 103 -12.63 -4.53 17.36
N ARG A 104 -13.28 -4.39 18.52
CA ARG A 104 -13.88 -3.12 18.94
C ARG A 104 -12.82 -2.23 19.56
N ASN A 105 -13.17 -0.96 19.79
CA ASN A 105 -12.32 0.00 20.52
C ASN A 105 -11.93 -0.47 21.94
N ASP A 106 -12.73 -1.34 22.57
CA ASP A 106 -12.43 -1.92 23.88
C ASP A 106 -11.50 -3.15 23.84
N GLY A 107 -11.03 -3.54 22.64
CA GLY A 107 -10.18 -4.70 22.42
C GLY A 107 -10.95 -6.02 22.24
N THR A 108 -12.28 -6.03 22.35
CA THR A 108 -13.09 -7.23 22.11
C THR A 108 -12.93 -7.67 20.66
N ILE A 109 -12.52 -8.92 20.46
CA ILE A 109 -12.34 -9.49 19.12
C ILE A 109 -13.70 -9.64 18.43
N ILE A 110 -13.75 -9.27 17.15
CA ILE A 110 -14.92 -9.47 16.31
C ILE A 110 -14.69 -10.67 15.39
N ASN A 111 -15.40 -11.76 15.68
CA ASN A 111 -15.36 -13.00 14.90
C ASN A 111 -16.44 -13.02 13.83
N ASN A 112 -16.23 -13.79 12.77
CA ASN A 112 -17.18 -13.99 11.67
C ASN A 112 -17.69 -12.67 11.05
N LEU A 113 -16.81 -11.66 11.02
CA LEU A 113 -17.10 -10.37 10.40
C LEU A 113 -16.66 -10.41 8.94
N GLU A 114 -17.61 -10.19 8.04
CA GLU A 114 -17.34 -9.88 6.64
C GLU A 114 -16.99 -8.39 6.52
N GLN A 115 -15.75 -8.08 6.14
CA GLN A 115 -15.24 -6.71 6.13
C GLN A 115 -14.44 -6.45 4.86
N GLY A 116 -14.87 -5.49 4.04
CA GLY A 116 -14.06 -5.03 2.90
C GLY A 116 -12.81 -4.29 3.37
N ILE A 117 -11.64 -4.82 3.04
CA ILE A 117 -10.32 -4.30 3.42
C ILE A 117 -9.50 -4.04 2.17
N SER A 118 -9.09 -2.79 1.98
CA SER A 118 -8.07 -2.41 1.00
C SER A 118 -6.74 -2.14 1.69
N TRP A 119 -5.64 -2.44 1.01
CA TRP A 119 -4.31 -2.24 1.55
C TRP A 119 -3.31 -1.78 0.48
N LEU A 120 -2.27 -1.09 0.94
CA LEU A 120 -1.11 -0.65 0.16
C LEU A 120 0.15 -0.91 0.97
N ALA A 121 1.11 -1.62 0.39
CA ALA A 121 2.43 -1.85 0.97
C ALA A 121 3.52 -1.35 0.02
N ILE A 122 4.51 -0.64 0.58
CA ILE A 122 5.65 -0.10 -0.16
C ILE A 122 6.93 -0.63 0.47
N GLY A 123 7.81 -1.18 -0.36
CA GLY A 123 9.10 -1.73 0.05
C GLY A 123 10.08 -1.81 -1.12
N ARG A 124 10.95 -2.83 -1.14
CA ARG A 124 11.99 -3.04 -2.16
C ARG A 124 11.87 -4.39 -2.84
N TRP A 125 12.27 -4.46 -4.13
CA TRP A 125 12.37 -5.71 -4.90
C TRP A 125 13.82 -6.10 -5.25
N GLN A 126 14.77 -5.19 -5.06
CA GLN A 126 16.23 -5.38 -5.18
C GLN A 126 16.94 -4.63 -4.05
#